data_AF-A0AAD4V7D2-F1
#
_entry.id   AF-A0AAD4V7D2-F1
#
_cell.length_a   1.000
_cell.length_b   1.000
_cell.length_c   1.000
_cell.angle_alpha   90.00
_cell.angle_beta   90.00
_cell.angle_gamma   90.00
#
_symmetry.space_group_name_H-M   'P 1'
#
loop_
_entity.id
_entity.type
_entity.pdbx_description
1 polymer ?
#
loop_
_entity_poly.entity_id
_entity_poly.type
_entity_poly.pdbx_seq_one_letter_code
_entity_poly.pdbx_strand_id
1 'polypeptide(L)'
;MKAATRATQLAGAISLSRQLNNYREYQNEVVSMVGRAKANAIFSGAIHLLSAGTSDFIQNYYINPLLKVYSPDQFSDILMISYSTFIQNLYGLGVRRIGVISLPPTGLPGLKLVVFDIFQPVLDMITNPGDNGFFESRRACCGTGRLETSMLCNSRSVGTCTNATGYVFWDGFHPSEAANEVLAGKILQQGFDLIS
;
A
#
# COMPACT_ATOMS: atom_id res chain seq x y z
N MET A 1 -1.37 3.56 -3.51
CA MET A 1 -2.02 4.81 -4.01
C MET A 1 -0.92 5.78 -4.44
N LYS A 2 -1.23 6.77 -5.31
CA LYS A 2 -0.22 7.75 -5.77
C LYS A 2 -0.57 9.15 -5.28
N ALA A 3 0.41 9.87 -4.73
CA ALA A 3 0.28 11.30 -4.50
C ALA A 3 0.18 11.99 -5.87
N ALA A 4 -0.82 12.85 -6.05
CA ALA A 4 -1.21 13.32 -7.37
C ALA A 4 -0.06 14.08 -8.08
N THR A 5 0.61 13.43 -9.03
CA THR A 5 1.50 14.08 -10.00
C THR A 5 0.96 13.88 -11.42
N ARG A 6 1.21 14.82 -12.36
CA ARG A 6 0.73 14.71 -13.76
C ARG A 6 1.13 13.39 -14.45
N ALA A 7 2.23 12.76 -14.03
CA ALA A 7 2.68 11.46 -14.51
C ALA A 7 1.71 10.30 -14.14
N THR A 8 0.90 10.45 -13.07
CA THR A 8 -0.03 9.41 -12.59
C THR A 8 -1.25 9.22 -13.49
N GLN A 9 -1.69 10.26 -14.21
CA GLN A 9 -2.82 10.18 -15.16
C GLN A 9 -2.49 9.36 -16.41
N LEU A 10 -1.22 9.34 -16.84
CA LEU A 10 -0.78 8.60 -18.03
C LEU A 10 -0.82 7.08 -17.88
N ALA A 11 -0.92 6.57 -16.64
CA ALA A 11 -1.00 5.15 -16.34
C ALA A 11 -2.40 4.71 -15.84
N GLY A 12 -3.43 5.56 -15.96
CA GLY A 12 -4.79 5.25 -15.51
C GLY A 12 -4.95 5.08 -13.99
N ALA A 13 -3.96 5.49 -13.18
CA ALA A 13 -3.99 5.34 -11.74
C ALA A 13 -4.92 6.36 -11.06
N ILE A 14 -5.76 5.91 -10.13
CA ILE A 14 -6.66 6.78 -9.36
C ILE A 14 -5.84 7.53 -8.31
N SER A 15 -5.82 8.87 -8.38
CA SER A 15 -5.11 9.72 -7.42
C SER A 15 -5.74 9.68 -6.02
N LEU A 16 -4.96 9.99 -4.97
CA LEU A 16 -5.47 10.09 -3.60
C LEU A 16 -6.71 10.99 -3.48
N SER A 17 -6.69 12.17 -4.11
CA SER A 17 -7.84 13.08 -4.09
C SER A 17 -9.09 12.46 -4.72
N ARG A 18 -8.92 11.67 -5.81
CA ARG A 18 -10.06 10.97 -6.43
C ARG A 18 -10.55 9.82 -5.57
N GLN A 19 -9.65 9.07 -4.91
CA GLN A 19 -10.04 8.03 -3.96
C GLN A 19 -10.83 8.60 -2.78
N LEU A 20 -10.45 9.77 -2.26
CA LEU A 20 -11.20 10.47 -1.22
C LEU A 20 -12.62 10.86 -1.67
N ASN A 21 -12.75 11.34 -2.92
CA ASN A 21 -14.07 11.68 -3.48
C ASN A 21 -14.94 10.43 -3.68
N ASN A 22 -14.38 9.36 -4.25
CA ASN A 22 -15.09 8.08 -4.38
C ASN A 22 -15.51 7.54 -3.00
N TYR A 23 -14.66 7.69 -1.97
CA TYR A 23 -15.00 7.30 -0.61
C TYR A 23 -16.17 8.12 -0.05
N ARG A 24 -16.19 9.44 -0.28
CA ARG A 24 -17.33 10.31 0.12
C ARG A 24 -18.63 9.93 -0.60
N GLU A 25 -18.55 9.63 -1.90
CA GLU A 25 -19.70 9.15 -2.69
C GLU A 25 -20.24 7.84 -2.10
N TYR A 26 -19.35 6.88 -1.80
CA TYR A 26 -19.73 5.64 -1.15
C TYR A 26 -20.35 5.85 0.24
N GLN A 27 -19.85 6.79 1.04
CA GLN A 27 -20.49 7.14 2.32
C GLN A 27 -21.95 7.60 2.12
N ASN A 28 -22.24 8.38 1.08
CA ASN A 28 -23.59 8.84 0.78
C ASN A 28 -24.51 7.69 0.37
N GLU A 29 -24.01 6.72 -0.39
CA GLU A 29 -24.75 5.49 -0.72
C GLU A 29 -25.07 4.67 0.52
N VAL A 30 -24.10 4.46 1.42
CA VAL A 30 -24.36 3.74 2.68
C VAL A 30 -25.38 4.49 3.54
N VAL A 31 -25.30 5.83 3.60
CA VAL A 31 -26.30 6.65 4.29
C VAL A 31 -27.69 6.49 3.71
N SER A 32 -27.84 6.39 2.39
CA SER A 32 -29.16 6.18 1.75
C SER A 32 -29.72 4.78 2.03
N MET A 33 -28.86 3.78 2.24
CA MET A 33 -29.25 2.41 2.54
C MET A 33 -29.63 2.18 4.01
N VAL A 34 -28.85 2.73 4.96
CA VAL A 34 -28.99 2.40 6.39
C VAL A 34 -29.31 3.58 7.31
N GLY A 35 -29.37 4.79 6.75
CA GLY A 35 -29.55 6.03 7.49
C GLY A 35 -28.27 6.55 8.15
N ARG A 36 -28.23 7.87 8.39
CA ARG A 36 -27.03 8.60 8.82
C ARG A 36 -26.41 8.08 10.13
N ALA A 37 -27.23 7.79 11.14
CA ALA A 37 -26.73 7.35 12.44
C ALA A 37 -26.00 5.99 12.34
N LYS A 38 -26.59 5.02 11.64
CA LYS A 38 -25.97 3.70 11.44
C LYS A 38 -24.73 3.79 10.55
N ALA A 39 -24.79 4.56 9.47
CA ALA A 39 -23.64 4.77 8.59
C ALA A 39 -22.45 5.38 9.35
N ASN A 40 -22.68 6.40 10.18
CA ASN A 40 -21.63 7.00 11.01
C ASN A 40 -21.00 5.97 11.96
N ALA A 41 -21.80 5.09 12.57
CA ALA A 41 -21.29 4.03 13.44
C ALA A 41 -20.43 3.01 12.66
N ILE A 42 -20.83 2.65 11.43
CA ILE A 42 -20.05 1.78 10.54
C ILE A 42 -18.68 2.41 10.25
N PHE A 43 -18.64 3.65 9.75
CA PHE A 43 -17.37 4.28 9.35
C PHE A 43 -16.46 4.64 10.52
N SER A 44 -17.00 5.06 11.66
CA SER A 44 -16.19 5.31 12.86
C SER A 44 -15.70 4.01 13.52
N GLY A 45 -16.43 2.91 13.36
CA GLY A 45 -16.04 1.58 13.85
C GLY A 45 -15.09 0.82 12.90
N ALA A 46 -15.08 1.13 11.61
CA ALA A 46 -14.27 0.42 10.62
C ALA A 46 -12.78 0.76 10.72
N ILE A 47 -11.94 -0.24 10.42
CA ILE A 47 -10.49 -0.08 10.25
C ILE A 47 -10.21 0.29 8.79
N HIS A 48 -9.49 1.39 8.59
CA HIS A 48 -9.11 1.87 7.27
C HIS A 48 -7.63 1.62 7.04
N LEU A 49 -7.29 0.76 6.07
CA LEU A 49 -5.90 0.46 5.72
C LEU A 49 -5.42 1.35 4.59
N LEU A 50 -4.33 2.08 4.83
CA LEU A 50 -3.69 2.98 3.88
C LEU A 50 -2.34 2.39 3.42
N SER A 51 -2.22 2.09 2.14
CA SER A 51 -0.99 1.61 1.50
C SER A 51 -0.69 2.40 0.23
N ALA A 52 0.42 3.13 0.23
CA ALA A 52 0.80 4.01 -0.86
C ALA A 52 2.30 4.34 -0.81
N GLY A 53 2.81 5.14 -1.75
CA GLY A 53 4.15 5.76 -1.65
C GLY A 53 5.22 5.05 -2.47
N THR A 54 5.26 3.72 -2.46
CA THR A 54 6.23 2.95 -3.27
C THR A 54 6.12 3.29 -4.75
N SER A 55 4.90 3.46 -5.26
CA SER A 55 4.67 3.86 -6.65
C SER A 55 5.13 5.29 -6.96
N ASP A 56 5.15 6.20 -5.98
CA ASP A 56 5.59 7.58 -6.17
C ASP A 56 7.11 7.65 -6.38
N PHE A 57 7.87 6.76 -5.74
CA PHE A 57 9.31 6.63 -5.98
C PHE A 57 9.61 5.87 -7.27
N ILE A 58 9.16 4.62 -7.37
CA ILE A 58 9.57 3.70 -8.43
C ILE A 58 8.99 4.12 -9.79
N GLN A 59 7.72 4.50 -9.84
CA GLN A 59 7.02 4.75 -11.11
C GLN A 59 7.00 6.24 -11.49
N ASN A 60 7.56 7.12 -10.65
CA ASN A 60 7.52 8.55 -10.91
C ASN A 60 8.87 9.23 -10.58
N TYR A 61 9.32 9.29 -9.32
CA TYR A 61 10.56 9.98 -8.96
C TYR A 61 11.79 9.52 -9.74
N TYR A 62 12.06 8.21 -9.80
CA TYR A 62 13.25 7.68 -10.46
C TYR A 62 13.18 7.73 -11.99
N ILE A 63 11.97 7.79 -12.56
CA ILE A 63 11.74 7.78 -14.01
C ILE A 63 11.63 9.19 -14.58
N ASN A 64 11.05 10.14 -13.82
CA ASN A 64 10.77 11.50 -14.29
C ASN A 64 11.95 12.44 -14.00
N PRO A 65 12.70 12.89 -15.03
CA PRO A 65 13.87 13.75 -14.83
C PRO A 65 13.52 15.07 -14.15
N LEU A 66 12.29 15.56 -14.30
CA LEU A 66 11.83 16.81 -13.69
C LEU A 66 11.75 16.74 -12.16
N LEU A 67 11.65 15.54 -11.58
CA LEU A 67 11.59 15.35 -10.12
C LEU A 67 12.98 15.21 -9.49
N LYS A 68 14.03 15.03 -10.29
CA LYS A 68 15.42 14.94 -9.81
C LYS A 68 15.98 16.27 -9.30
N VAL A 69 15.24 17.37 -9.44
CA VAL A 69 15.53 18.65 -8.79
C VAL A 69 15.38 18.57 -7.26
N TYR A 70 14.62 17.59 -6.76
CA TYR A 70 14.47 17.30 -5.34
C TYR A 70 15.37 16.14 -4.94
N SER A 71 16.03 16.23 -3.77
CA SER A 71 16.64 15.04 -3.15
C SER A 71 15.59 14.01 -2.76
N PRO A 72 15.95 12.74 -2.52
CA PRO A 72 15.03 11.73 -2.02
C PRO A 72 14.34 12.14 -0.72
N ASP A 73 15.05 12.83 0.18
CA ASP A 73 14.50 13.34 1.44
C ASP A 73 13.48 14.45 1.19
N GLN A 74 13.81 15.42 0.33
CA GLN A 74 12.89 16.50 -0.04
C GLN A 74 11.62 15.96 -0.72
N PHE A 75 11.77 14.96 -1.58
CA PHE A 75 10.63 14.30 -2.20
C PHE A 75 9.79 13.52 -1.17
N SER A 76 10.44 12.86 -0.20
CA SER A 76 9.77 12.22 0.92
C SER A 76 8.94 13.20 1.74
N ASP A 77 9.49 14.38 2.05
CA ASP A 77 8.77 15.45 2.76
C ASP A 77 7.52 15.91 2.00
N ILE A 78 7.64 16.06 0.68
CA ILE A 78 6.49 16.40 -0.19
C ILE A 78 5.41 15.32 -0.12
N LEU A 79 5.80 14.03 -0.17
CA LEU A 79 4.86 12.93 -0.03
C LEU A 79 4.21 12.97 1.36
N MET A 80 4.99 13.13 2.43
CA MET A 80 4.51 13.21 3.81
C MET A 80 3.42 14.27 4.01
N ILE A 81 3.56 15.43 3.37
CA ILE A 81 2.52 16.47 3.36
C ILE A 81 1.23 15.93 2.72
N SER A 82 1.33 15.33 1.52
CA SER A 82 0.17 14.77 0.82
C SER A 82 -0.54 13.69 1.65
N TYR A 83 0.21 12.82 2.33
CA TYR A 83 -0.33 11.81 3.24
C TYR A 83 -1.02 12.40 4.44
N SER A 84 -0.36 13.34 5.10
CA SER A 84 -0.91 13.99 6.30
C SER A 84 -2.23 14.69 5.96
N THR A 85 -2.28 15.39 4.82
CA THR A 85 -3.51 15.99 4.31
C THR A 85 -4.58 14.93 4.01
N PHE A 86 -4.22 13.79 3.41
CA PHE A 86 -5.18 12.71 3.14
C PHE A 86 -5.76 12.12 4.42
N ILE A 87 -4.93 11.83 5.42
CA ILE A 87 -5.35 11.33 6.74
C ILE A 87 -6.27 12.33 7.44
N GLN A 88 -5.91 13.63 7.45
CA GLN A 88 -6.73 14.68 8.02
C GLN A 88 -8.11 14.77 7.35
N ASN A 89 -8.16 14.61 6.02
CA ASN A 89 -9.41 14.60 5.29
C ASN A 89 -10.28 13.38 5.63
N LEU A 90 -9.70 12.18 5.73
CA LEU A 90 -10.42 10.99 6.19
C LEU A 90 -10.96 11.17 7.61
N TYR A 91 -10.15 11.74 8.51
CA TYR A 91 -10.57 12.07 9.86
C TYR A 91 -11.77 13.05 9.86
N GLY A 92 -11.74 14.06 9.00
CA GLY A 92 -12.87 14.97 8.76
C GLY A 92 -14.15 14.28 8.26
N LEU A 93 -14.03 13.13 7.61
CA LEU A 93 -15.14 12.28 7.16
C LEU A 93 -15.63 11.28 8.22
N GLY A 94 -15.15 11.40 9.46
CA GLY A 94 -15.60 10.56 10.59
C GLY A 94 -14.79 9.28 10.80
N VAL A 95 -13.69 9.08 10.05
CA VAL A 95 -12.79 7.94 10.24
C VAL A 95 -12.01 8.07 11.56
N ARG A 96 -11.92 6.98 12.33
CA ARG A 96 -11.27 6.98 13.67
C ARG A 96 -10.22 5.89 13.89
N ARG A 97 -10.13 4.89 13.00
CA ARG A 97 -9.14 3.80 13.08
C ARG A 97 -8.46 3.67 11.73
N ILE A 98 -7.19 4.04 11.66
CA ILE A 98 -6.39 4.01 10.43
C ILE A 98 -5.13 3.19 10.69
N GLY A 99 -4.88 2.18 9.87
CA GLY A 99 -3.60 1.49 9.80
C GLY A 99 -2.84 1.96 8.56
N VAL A 100 -1.58 2.37 8.70
CA VAL A 100 -0.73 2.83 7.59
C VAL A 100 0.43 1.85 7.39
N ILE A 101 0.68 1.41 6.16
CA ILE A 101 1.74 0.42 5.86
C ILE A 101 3.12 1.07 5.72
N SER A 102 3.16 2.38 5.48
CA SER A 102 4.40 3.15 5.45
C SER A 102 4.06 4.61 5.71
N LEU A 103 4.86 5.23 6.59
CA LEU A 103 4.92 6.66 6.99
C LEU A 103 4.39 6.97 8.41
N PRO A 104 5.02 7.95 9.12
CA PRO A 104 4.89 8.16 10.56
C PRO A 104 3.54 8.75 11.02
N PRO A 105 3.25 8.67 12.34
CA PRO A 105 1.98 9.08 12.90
C PRO A 105 1.76 10.60 12.85
N THR A 106 0.52 10.99 12.55
CA THR A 106 0.04 12.38 12.69
C THR A 106 -0.71 12.54 14.02
N GLY A 107 -0.54 13.68 14.69
CA GLY A 107 -1.22 13.96 15.96
C GLY A 107 -2.65 14.45 15.73
N LEU A 108 -3.66 13.60 15.95
CA LEU A 108 -5.09 13.96 15.90
C LEU A 108 -5.83 13.37 17.11
N PRO A 109 -6.54 14.19 17.93
CA PRO A 109 -7.27 13.69 19.08
C PRO A 109 -8.33 12.64 18.71
N GLY A 110 -8.35 11.50 19.43
CA GLY A 110 -9.34 10.45 19.22
C GLY A 110 -9.18 9.62 17.94
N LEU A 111 -8.11 9.85 17.16
CA LEU A 111 -7.70 8.96 16.06
C LEU A 111 -6.78 7.88 16.60
N LYS A 112 -7.10 6.61 16.35
CA LYS A 112 -6.16 5.50 16.49
C LYS A 112 -5.42 5.33 15.18
N LEU A 113 -4.10 5.49 15.22
CA LEU A 113 -3.21 5.38 14.07
C LEU A 113 -2.09 4.39 14.40
N VAL A 114 -2.03 3.30 13.64
CA VAL A 114 -0.98 2.28 13.76
C VAL A 114 -0.15 2.26 12.48
N VAL A 115 1.17 2.30 12.63
CA VAL A 115 2.10 2.12 11.52
C VAL A 115 2.51 0.66 11.49
N PHE A 116 2.22 -0.02 10.39
CA PHE A 116 2.65 -1.39 10.15
C PHE A 116 4.05 -1.41 9.54
N ASP A 117 5.00 -2.01 10.23
CA ASP A 117 6.29 -2.33 9.65
C ASP A 117 6.18 -3.58 8.78
N ILE A 118 6.23 -3.38 7.46
CA ILE A 118 6.34 -4.44 6.47
C ILE A 118 7.78 -4.64 5.99
N PHE A 119 8.68 -3.71 6.28
CA PHE A 119 10.05 -3.75 5.76
C PHE A 119 10.85 -4.85 6.44
N GLN A 120 10.76 -4.96 7.76
CA GLN A 120 11.48 -6.00 8.48
C GLN A 120 11.02 -7.42 8.09
N PRO A 121 9.70 -7.74 8.08
CA PRO A 121 9.25 -9.05 7.61
C PRO A 121 9.65 -9.38 6.17
N VAL A 122 9.60 -8.41 5.25
CA VAL A 122 10.07 -8.61 3.88
C VAL A 122 11.58 -8.85 3.84
N LEU A 123 12.36 -8.08 4.60
CA LEU A 123 13.81 -8.26 4.68
C LEU A 123 14.17 -9.65 5.22
N ASP A 124 13.46 -10.14 6.23
CA ASP A 124 13.65 -11.48 6.78
C ASP A 124 13.37 -12.55 5.72
N MET A 125 12.28 -12.42 4.94
CA MET A 125 11.99 -13.32 3.82
C MET A 125 13.05 -13.26 2.71
N ILE A 126 13.70 -12.11 2.50
CA ILE A 126 14.76 -11.98 1.49
C ILE A 126 16.05 -12.63 1.96
N THR A 127 16.45 -12.36 3.21
CA THR A 127 17.74 -12.74 3.78
C THR A 127 17.76 -14.18 4.28
N ASN A 128 16.65 -14.64 4.88
CA ASN A 128 16.46 -15.99 5.42
C ASN A 128 15.14 -16.60 4.89
N PRO A 129 15.00 -16.82 3.57
CA PRO A 129 13.74 -17.26 2.97
C PRO A 129 13.19 -18.57 3.56
N GLY A 130 14.08 -19.50 3.94
CA GLY A 130 13.72 -20.79 4.50
C GLY A 130 12.92 -20.72 5.80
N ASP A 131 13.14 -19.69 6.63
CA ASP A 131 12.44 -19.51 7.91
C ASP A 131 10.92 -19.30 7.73
N ASN A 132 10.51 -18.86 6.55
CA ASN A 132 9.12 -18.65 6.17
C ASN A 132 8.66 -19.59 5.05
N GLY A 133 9.40 -20.68 4.79
CA GLY A 133 9.03 -21.70 3.79
C GLY A 133 9.34 -21.34 2.34
N PHE A 134 10.11 -20.27 2.08
CA PHE A 134 10.55 -19.90 0.74
C PHE A 134 11.92 -20.52 0.42
N PHE A 135 12.13 -20.91 -0.84
CA PHE A 135 13.44 -21.36 -1.33
C PHE A 135 14.08 -20.35 -2.29
N GLU A 136 13.32 -19.39 -2.83
CA GLU A 136 13.81 -18.41 -3.79
C GLU A 136 13.33 -16.99 -3.41
N SER A 137 14.31 -16.11 -3.17
CA SER A 137 14.08 -14.69 -2.85
C SER A 137 14.75 -13.72 -3.83
N ARG A 138 15.59 -14.22 -4.73
CA ARG A 138 16.41 -13.40 -5.65
C ARG A 138 15.79 -13.28 -7.03
N ARG A 139 15.03 -14.28 -7.46
CA ARG A 139 14.28 -14.28 -8.72
C ARG A 139 12.79 -14.24 -8.44
N ALA A 140 12.05 -13.55 -9.29
CA ALA A 140 10.60 -13.59 -9.24
C ALA A 140 10.08 -14.86 -9.91
N CYS A 141 8.87 -15.29 -9.51
CA CYS A 141 8.21 -16.41 -10.18
C CYS A 141 7.87 -16.06 -11.63
N CYS A 142 7.38 -14.84 -11.88
CA CYS A 142 7.02 -14.32 -13.18
C CYS A 142 8.15 -13.42 -13.71
N GLY A 143 8.99 -14.00 -14.56
CA GLY A 143 10.19 -13.36 -15.08
C GLY A 143 11.10 -14.36 -15.78
N THR A 144 12.20 -13.88 -16.35
CA THR A 144 13.19 -14.76 -17.01
C THR A 144 14.48 -14.93 -16.19
N GLY A 145 14.56 -14.33 -15.01
CA GLY A 145 15.78 -14.12 -14.23
C GLY A 145 16.63 -12.94 -14.71
N ARG A 146 16.30 -12.32 -15.86
CA ARG A 146 16.97 -11.14 -16.43
C ARG A 146 16.03 -9.96 -16.64
N LEU A 147 14.75 -10.26 -16.87
CA LEU A 147 13.65 -9.32 -16.98
C LEU A 147 12.56 -9.80 -16.01
N GLU A 148 12.57 -9.22 -14.81
CA GLU A 148 11.62 -9.53 -13.73
C GLU A 148 10.41 -8.60 -13.74
N THR A 149 10.36 -7.66 -14.70
CA THR A 149 9.28 -6.71 -14.83
C THR A 149 8.83 -6.71 -16.28
N SER A 150 7.62 -7.18 -16.52
CA SER A 150 7.02 -7.13 -17.84
C SER A 150 5.57 -6.73 -17.70
N MET A 151 5.15 -5.82 -18.58
CA MET A 151 3.74 -5.44 -18.78
C MET A 151 2.84 -6.65 -19.08
N LEU A 152 3.45 -7.81 -19.38
CA LEU A 152 2.81 -9.06 -19.73
C LEU A 152 2.88 -10.10 -18.61
N CYS A 153 3.32 -9.79 -17.38
CA CYS A 153 3.49 -10.82 -16.36
C CYS A 153 2.18 -11.52 -15.97
N ASN A 154 2.02 -12.78 -16.37
CA ASN A 154 0.88 -13.63 -16.04
C ASN A 154 1.31 -15.11 -16.13
N SER A 155 0.45 -16.04 -15.71
CA SER A 155 0.74 -17.48 -15.67
C SER A 155 1.15 -18.12 -17.00
N ARG A 156 0.89 -17.47 -18.15
CA ARG A 156 1.24 -17.96 -19.49
C ARG A 156 2.50 -17.32 -20.05
N SER A 157 3.11 -16.39 -19.34
CA SER A 157 4.29 -15.68 -19.81
C SER A 157 5.51 -16.59 -19.76
N VAL A 158 6.33 -16.52 -20.81
CA VAL A 158 7.56 -17.32 -20.92
C VAL A 158 8.46 -17.02 -19.72
N GLY A 159 8.88 -18.08 -19.03
CA GLY A 159 9.71 -17.98 -17.82
C GLY A 159 8.93 -18.00 -16.51
N THR A 160 7.60 -17.90 -16.55
CA THR A 160 6.78 -17.98 -15.33
C THR A 160 6.88 -19.36 -14.68
N CYS A 161 7.14 -19.37 -13.38
CA CYS A 161 7.24 -20.58 -12.60
C CYS A 161 5.89 -21.32 -12.50
N THR A 162 5.93 -22.63 -12.32
CA THR A 162 4.71 -23.46 -12.17
C THR A 162 4.10 -23.38 -10.77
N ASN A 163 4.90 -23.02 -9.76
CA ASN A 163 4.46 -22.89 -8.39
C ASN A 163 5.12 -21.70 -7.68
N ALA A 164 4.33 -20.66 -7.39
CA ALA A 164 4.80 -19.45 -6.72
C ALA A 164 4.92 -19.58 -5.20
N THR A 165 4.46 -20.68 -4.56
CA THR A 165 4.42 -20.78 -3.09
C THR A 165 5.80 -20.78 -2.44
N GLY A 166 6.85 -21.20 -3.16
CA GLY A 166 8.23 -21.17 -2.65
C GLY A 166 9.03 -19.92 -3.04
N TYR A 167 8.39 -18.96 -3.72
CA TYR A 167 9.00 -17.71 -4.15
C TYR A 167 8.56 -16.56 -3.25
N VAL A 168 9.48 -15.69 -2.84
CA VAL A 168 9.13 -14.45 -2.11
C VAL A 168 8.41 -13.46 -3.03
N PHE A 169 8.82 -13.39 -4.31
CA PHE A 169 8.33 -12.41 -5.27
C PHE A 169 7.54 -13.05 -6.42
N TRP A 170 6.40 -12.46 -6.76
CA TRP A 170 5.67 -12.79 -7.98
C TRP A 170 6.34 -12.16 -9.20
N ASP A 171 6.63 -10.86 -9.13
CA ASP A 171 7.39 -10.12 -10.14
C ASP A 171 8.43 -9.21 -9.45
N GLY A 172 9.18 -8.41 -10.20
CA GLY A 172 10.23 -7.54 -9.67
C GLY A 172 9.74 -6.40 -8.77
N PHE A 173 8.45 -6.26 -8.51
CA PHE A 173 7.86 -5.25 -7.62
C PHE A 173 6.92 -5.84 -6.57
N HIS A 174 6.23 -6.94 -6.85
CA HIS A 174 5.15 -7.48 -6.04
C HIS A 174 5.53 -8.79 -5.35
N PRO A 175 5.25 -8.95 -4.04
CA PRO A 175 5.38 -10.23 -3.36
C PRO A 175 4.45 -11.29 -3.96
N SER A 176 4.82 -12.57 -3.80
CA SER A 176 3.93 -13.68 -4.13
C SER A 176 2.71 -13.73 -3.22
N GLU A 177 1.69 -14.50 -3.59
CA GLU A 177 0.54 -14.76 -2.73
C GLU A 177 0.98 -15.33 -1.37
N ALA A 178 1.89 -16.32 -1.37
CA ALA A 178 2.41 -16.92 -0.16
C ALA A 178 3.18 -15.92 0.72
N ALA A 179 3.97 -15.02 0.12
CA ALA A 179 4.63 -13.94 0.86
C ALA A 179 3.61 -12.95 1.44
N ASN A 180 2.54 -12.61 0.71
CA ASN A 180 1.47 -11.76 1.21
C ASN A 180 0.71 -12.41 2.38
N GLU A 181 0.53 -13.73 2.38
CA GLU A 181 -0.09 -14.45 3.50
C GLU A 181 0.75 -14.32 4.79
N VAL A 182 2.07 -14.51 4.68
CA VAL A 182 3.00 -14.30 5.80
C VAL A 182 2.94 -12.84 6.29
N LEU A 183 2.98 -11.86 5.38
CA LEU A 183 2.89 -10.45 5.71
C LEU A 183 1.56 -10.09 6.40
N ALA A 184 0.45 -10.62 5.91
CA ALA A 184 -0.87 -10.42 6.53
C ALA A 184 -0.87 -10.92 7.98
N GLY A 185 -0.28 -12.08 8.25
CA GLY A 185 -0.11 -12.60 9.60
C GLY A 185 0.68 -11.66 10.52
N LYS A 186 1.80 -11.10 10.03
CA LYS A 186 2.62 -10.14 10.79
C LYS A 186 1.90 -8.81 11.02
N ILE A 187 1.18 -8.30 10.01
CA ILE A 187 0.38 -7.07 10.11
C ILE A 187 -0.75 -7.23 11.12
N LEU A 188 -1.45 -8.37 11.13
CA LEU A 188 -2.51 -8.64 12.10
C LEU A 188 -1.98 -8.61 13.54
N GLN A 189 -0.78 -9.13 13.78
CA GLN A 189 -0.13 -9.06 15.10
C GLN A 189 0.22 -7.64 15.51
N GLN A 190 0.62 -6.79 14.57
CA GLN A 190 0.91 -5.38 14.85
C GLN A 190 -0.37 -4.54 15.04
N GLY A 191 -1.52 -5.02 14.56
CA GLY A 191 -2.77 -4.27 14.49
C GLY A 191 -3.65 -4.33 15.73
N PHE A 192 -3.24 -4.99 16.80
CA PHE A 192 -4.05 -5.12 18.02
C PHE A 192 -4.53 -3.76 18.57
N ASP A 193 -3.69 -2.73 18.51
CA ASP A 193 -4.03 -1.38 18.98
C ASP A 193 -5.17 -0.71 18.18
N LEU A 194 -5.48 -1.19 16.97
CA LEU A 194 -6.63 -0.70 16.20
C LEU A 194 -7.97 -1.25 16.71
N ILE A 195 -7.96 -2.41 17.40
CA ILE A 195 -9.15 -3.13 17.83
C ILE A 195 -9.39 -3.10 19.34
N SER A 196 -8.35 -2.94 20.16
CA SER A 196 -8.46 -2.70 21.61
C SER A 196 -8.78 -1.23 21.87
#